data_AF-A0A3Q3X1J7-F1
#
_entry.id   AF-A0A3Q3X1J7-F1
#
_cell.length_a   1.000
_cell.length_b   1.000
_cell.length_c   1.000
_cell.angle_alpha   90.00
_cell.angle_beta   90.00
_cell.angle_gamma   90.00
#
_symmetry.space_group_name_H-M   'P 1'
#
loop_
_entity.id
_entity.type
_entity.pdbx_description
1 polymer ?
#
loop_
_entity_poly.entity_id
_entity_poly.type
_entity_poly.pdbx_seq_one_letter_code
_entity_poly.pdbx_strand_id
1 'polypeptide(L)'
;MRSRIEAAEMSFLRRVAGLSIRDRVRSADIRERLRVEPLLLRVEGSQLKRFGHLVRMPPGHLPGEKFPSGFQRTSVVLFPPTSLCEQCARASVAVASEYMQRVREVEGQLRSRLTNEVVHCGMSGRGSVLTDRSALLQDRDGADDLLLCEKRQLIQLKQYLEGALRNTLDQLPTLGQSSKQLLDCASERAQVLELLPHSSSAGGHCSTAQTCTKTNPVGPFTPECKQVLESSCSAVNQSRQLRINIRQMLTSAISRQSTVHPTVDDGLVKKIAGTISLQQNLTLMSAATRQAMFRKQRDINCIRHSHGRLQGPEHSRDVLSREKLNRPLVQAYQRHPGTQLPEAAHLIRGSAVLKRRHTSSQGELARLQRACLQQADADVIRMRRLQVDRRAMPSFLQQGA
;
A
#
# COMPACT_ATOMS: atom_id res chain seq x y z
N MET A 1 -0.57 -38.14 -1.78
CA MET A 1 -0.45 -36.79 -2.39
C MET A 1 -1.71 -35.96 -2.19
N ARG A 2 -2.91 -36.47 -2.54
CA ARG A 2 -4.22 -35.80 -2.35
C ARG A 2 -4.45 -35.24 -0.93
N SER A 3 -4.26 -36.05 0.11
CA SER A 3 -4.41 -35.63 1.52
C SER A 3 -3.46 -34.47 1.94
N ARG A 4 -2.25 -34.39 1.37
CA ARG A 4 -1.30 -33.28 1.66
C ARG A 4 -1.73 -31.98 0.99
N ILE A 5 -2.34 -32.06 -0.20
CA ILE A 5 -2.86 -30.90 -0.92
C ILE A 5 -4.08 -30.35 -0.19
N GLU A 6 -4.99 -31.22 0.26
CA GLU A 6 -6.15 -30.81 1.07
C GLU A 6 -5.74 -30.19 2.40
N ALA A 7 -4.74 -30.77 3.09
CA ALA A 7 -4.22 -30.19 4.33
C ALA A 7 -3.60 -28.80 4.13
N ALA A 8 -2.83 -28.61 3.05
CA ALA A 8 -2.25 -27.32 2.71
C ALA A 8 -3.32 -26.28 2.33
N GLU A 9 -4.30 -26.69 1.52
CA GLU A 9 -5.45 -25.87 1.13
C GLU A 9 -6.25 -25.40 2.36
N MET A 10 -6.61 -26.33 3.25
CA MET A 10 -7.41 -26.01 4.42
C MET A 10 -6.64 -25.16 5.45
N SER A 11 -5.32 -25.34 5.56
CA SER A 11 -4.47 -24.47 6.39
C SER A 11 -4.47 -23.02 5.87
N PHE A 12 -4.40 -22.85 4.54
CA PHE A 12 -4.45 -21.54 3.91
C PHE A 12 -5.84 -20.90 4.04
N LEU A 13 -6.92 -21.60 3.69
CA LEU A 13 -8.28 -21.07 3.73
C LEU A 13 -8.72 -20.70 5.16
N ARG A 14 -8.33 -21.48 6.17
CA ARG A 14 -8.58 -21.13 7.58
C ARG A 14 -7.85 -19.84 7.98
N ARG A 15 -6.60 -19.66 7.54
CA ARG A 15 -5.84 -18.42 7.80
C ARG A 15 -6.47 -17.20 7.13
N VAL A 16 -6.94 -17.34 5.89
CA VAL A 16 -7.65 -16.27 5.15
C VAL A 16 -8.98 -15.91 5.81
N ALA A 17 -9.71 -16.93 6.29
CA ALA A 17 -10.98 -16.72 7.00
C ALA A 17 -10.81 -16.25 8.46
N GLY A 18 -9.58 -16.12 8.96
CA GLY A 18 -9.30 -15.78 10.36
C GLY A 18 -9.72 -16.87 11.36
N LEU A 19 -9.89 -18.12 10.90
CA LEU A 19 -10.37 -19.24 11.71
C LEU A 19 -9.22 -20.06 12.26
N SER A 20 -9.31 -20.39 13.53
CA SER A 20 -8.38 -21.27 14.23
C SER A 20 -8.84 -22.74 14.15
N ILE A 21 -7.93 -23.67 14.46
CA ILE A 21 -8.28 -25.11 14.60
C ILE A 21 -9.30 -25.32 15.73
N ARG A 22 -9.35 -24.42 16.71
CA ARG A 22 -10.25 -24.50 17.87
C ARG A 22 -11.70 -24.16 17.55
N ASP A 23 -11.95 -23.52 16.41
CA ASP A 23 -13.28 -23.02 16.05
C ASP A 23 -14.19 -24.12 15.51
N ARG A 24 -13.67 -25.35 15.32
CA ARG A 24 -14.40 -26.58 14.93
C ARG A 24 -15.33 -26.44 13.69
N VAL A 25 -15.13 -25.41 12.87
CA VAL A 25 -15.87 -25.18 11.62
C VAL A 25 -15.53 -26.27 10.60
N ARG A 26 -16.51 -26.82 9.89
CA ARG A 26 -16.27 -27.85 8.87
C ARG A 26 -15.56 -27.24 7.65
N SER A 27 -14.74 -28.06 7.00
CA SER A 27 -13.95 -27.62 5.84
C SER A 27 -14.81 -27.22 4.64
N ALA A 28 -15.99 -27.82 4.48
CA ALA A 28 -16.95 -27.47 3.43
C ALA A 28 -17.50 -26.05 3.62
N ASP A 29 -17.95 -25.72 4.84
CA ASP A 29 -18.52 -24.41 5.19
C ASP A 29 -17.52 -23.26 4.95
N ILE A 30 -16.22 -23.52 5.15
CA ILE A 30 -15.15 -22.54 4.89
C ILE A 30 -15.00 -22.28 3.38
N ARG A 31 -15.02 -23.34 2.56
CA ARG A 31 -14.93 -23.25 1.10
C ARG A 31 -16.16 -22.54 0.51
N GLU A 32 -17.35 -22.83 1.03
CA GLU A 32 -18.60 -22.18 0.63
C GLU A 32 -18.61 -20.69 0.99
N ARG A 33 -18.23 -20.35 2.23
CA ARG A 33 -18.16 -18.94 2.69
C ARG A 33 -17.18 -18.10 1.86
N LEU A 34 -16.08 -18.69 1.44
CA LEU A 34 -15.09 -18.02 0.59
C LEU A 34 -15.39 -18.14 -0.91
N ARG A 35 -16.44 -18.89 -1.30
CA ARG A 35 -16.80 -19.21 -2.69
C ARG A 35 -15.61 -19.78 -3.50
N VAL A 36 -14.84 -20.69 -2.89
CA VAL A 36 -13.65 -21.29 -3.49
C VAL A 36 -13.89 -22.77 -3.81
N GLU A 37 -13.64 -23.17 -5.06
CA GLU A 37 -13.67 -24.58 -5.45
C GLU A 37 -12.49 -25.37 -4.89
N PRO A 38 -12.66 -26.68 -4.55
CA PRO A 38 -11.57 -27.53 -4.10
C PRO A 38 -10.40 -27.55 -5.08
N LEU A 39 -9.19 -27.25 -4.59
CA LEU A 39 -7.98 -27.18 -5.43
C LEU A 39 -7.69 -28.48 -6.18
N LEU A 40 -8.06 -29.61 -5.58
CA LEU A 40 -7.89 -30.91 -6.20
C LEU A 40 -8.68 -31.05 -7.51
N LEU A 41 -9.93 -30.56 -7.56
CA LEU A 41 -10.76 -30.60 -8.76
C LEU A 41 -10.17 -29.74 -9.88
N ARG A 42 -9.61 -28.58 -9.53
CA ARG A 42 -8.96 -27.69 -10.49
C ARG A 42 -7.69 -28.31 -11.08
N VAL A 43 -6.91 -29.01 -10.26
CA VAL A 43 -5.72 -29.74 -10.72
C VAL A 43 -6.09 -30.89 -11.64
N GLU A 44 -7.09 -31.69 -11.27
CA GLU A 44 -7.58 -32.80 -12.11
C GLU A 44 -8.16 -32.31 -13.44
N GLY A 45 -8.95 -31.22 -13.42
CA GLY A 45 -9.46 -30.59 -14.65
C GLY A 45 -8.36 -30.02 -15.55
N SER A 46 -7.30 -29.46 -14.95
CA SER A 46 -6.15 -28.97 -15.71
C SER A 46 -5.32 -30.12 -16.31
N GLN A 47 -5.20 -31.24 -15.61
CA GLN A 47 -4.56 -32.45 -16.12
C GLN A 47 -5.34 -33.04 -17.30
N LEU A 48 -6.67 -33.10 -17.22
CA LEU A 48 -7.53 -33.56 -18.31
C LEU A 48 -7.47 -32.63 -19.54
N LYS A 49 -7.43 -31.31 -19.33
CA LYS A 49 -7.23 -30.34 -20.42
C LYS A 49 -5.86 -30.51 -21.09
N ARG A 50 -4.81 -30.72 -20.29
CA ARG A 50 -3.45 -30.97 -20.79
C ARG A 50 -3.35 -32.29 -21.54
N PHE A 51 -4.01 -33.34 -21.05
CA PHE A 51 -4.12 -34.63 -21.72
C PHE A 51 -4.87 -34.50 -23.06
N GLY A 52 -6.01 -33.82 -23.07
CA GLY A 52 -6.77 -33.57 -24.30
C GLY A 52 -6.02 -32.71 -25.31
N HIS A 53 -5.11 -31.82 -24.87
CA HIS A 53 -4.22 -31.10 -25.77
C HIS A 53 -3.14 -32.02 -26.35
N LEU A 54 -2.56 -32.91 -25.53
CA LEU A 54 -1.55 -33.88 -25.97
C LEU A 54 -2.09 -34.84 -27.04
N VAL A 55 -3.34 -35.29 -26.88
CA VAL A 55 -4.02 -36.21 -27.82
C VAL A 55 -4.41 -35.51 -29.14
N ARG A 56 -4.57 -34.18 -29.13
CA ARG A 56 -4.94 -33.38 -30.30
C ARG A 56 -3.74 -32.84 -31.09
N MET A 57 -2.52 -33.12 -30.65
CA MET A 57 -1.30 -32.70 -31.34
C MET A 57 -1.02 -33.63 -32.53
N PRO A 58 -0.80 -33.10 -33.75
CA PRO A 58 -0.39 -33.92 -34.89
C PRO A 58 1.02 -34.49 -34.69
N PRO A 59 1.32 -35.68 -35.24
CA PRO A 59 2.63 -36.32 -35.11
C PRO A 59 3.72 -35.43 -35.73
N GLY A 60 4.79 -35.15 -34.98
CA GLY A 60 5.91 -34.29 -35.38
C GLY A 60 6.11 -33.00 -34.56
N HIS A 61 5.21 -32.69 -33.61
CA HIS A 61 5.31 -31.49 -32.75
C HIS A 61 5.62 -31.78 -31.27
N LEU A 62 6.12 -32.97 -30.94
CA LEU A 62 6.64 -33.26 -29.61
C LEU A 62 8.09 -32.73 -29.49
N PRO A 63 8.49 -32.11 -28.35
CA PRO A 63 9.84 -31.59 -28.19
C PRO A 63 10.81 -32.77 -28.07
N GLY A 64 11.48 -33.14 -29.16
CA GLY A 64 12.52 -34.17 -29.16
C GLY A 64 12.90 -34.78 -30.52
N GLU A 65 12.14 -34.57 -31.59
CA GLU A 65 12.41 -35.24 -32.87
C GLU A 65 13.35 -34.44 -33.79
N LYS A 66 14.67 -34.50 -33.54
CA LYS A 66 15.72 -34.29 -34.56
C LYS A 66 16.98 -35.09 -34.21
N PHE A 67 17.19 -36.27 -34.81
CA PHE A 67 18.50 -36.84 -35.23
C PHE A 67 18.28 -38.07 -36.16
N PRO A 68 19.22 -38.40 -37.08
CA PRO A 68 18.96 -39.22 -38.26
C PRO A 68 19.28 -40.72 -38.13
N SER A 69 18.48 -41.51 -38.87
CA SER A 69 18.66 -42.86 -39.45
C SER A 69 19.70 -43.85 -38.88
N GLY A 70 19.20 -45.00 -38.39
CA GLY A 70 19.96 -46.25 -38.32
C GLY A 70 19.31 -47.35 -37.46
N PHE A 71 18.66 -48.31 -38.12
CA PHE A 71 18.37 -49.69 -37.67
C PHE A 71 17.42 -49.99 -36.47
N GLN A 72 16.35 -50.70 -36.86
CA GLN A 72 15.59 -51.76 -36.18
C GLN A 72 14.66 -51.45 -34.99
N ARG A 73 13.47 -52.06 -35.11
CA ARG A 73 12.34 -52.08 -34.17
C ARG A 73 12.76 -52.61 -32.80
N THR A 74 12.45 -51.85 -31.76
CA THR A 74 11.98 -52.36 -30.46
C THR A 74 11.18 -51.28 -29.75
N SER A 75 10.04 -51.69 -29.18
CA SER A 75 9.27 -50.91 -28.24
C SER A 75 10.11 -50.54 -27.01
N VAL A 76 9.96 -49.32 -26.53
CA VAL A 76 9.67 -48.94 -25.12
C VAL A 76 9.85 -47.42 -25.02
N VAL A 77 8.79 -46.73 -24.62
CA VAL A 77 8.83 -45.29 -24.28
C VAL A 77 9.75 -45.12 -23.06
N LEU A 78 10.94 -44.53 -23.24
CA LEU A 78 11.78 -44.13 -22.12
C LEU A 78 11.26 -42.80 -21.55
N PHE A 79 10.63 -42.89 -20.38
CA PHE A 79 10.47 -41.76 -19.45
C PHE A 79 11.87 -41.19 -19.08
N PRO A 80 12.02 -39.88 -18.81
CA PRO A 80 13.27 -39.34 -18.28
C PRO A 80 13.67 -40.08 -17.00
N PRO A 81 14.97 -40.36 -16.77
CA PRO A 81 15.41 -41.14 -15.62
C PRO A 81 14.93 -40.49 -14.32
N THR A 82 14.43 -41.31 -13.40
CA THR A 82 13.85 -40.87 -12.11
C THR A 82 14.79 -39.96 -11.33
N SER A 83 16.10 -40.12 -11.48
CA SER A 83 17.14 -39.30 -10.87
C SER A 83 17.07 -37.81 -11.28
N LEU A 84 16.81 -37.50 -12.55
CA LEU A 84 16.67 -36.11 -13.02
C LEU A 84 15.36 -35.48 -12.57
N CYS A 85 14.28 -36.26 -12.55
CA CYS A 85 12.98 -35.80 -12.06
C CYS A 85 13.04 -35.52 -10.55
N GLU A 86 13.72 -36.38 -9.79
CA GLU A 86 13.99 -36.17 -8.37
C GLU A 86 14.91 -34.98 -8.11
N GLN A 87 15.97 -34.78 -8.89
CA GLN A 87 16.85 -33.62 -8.73
C GLN A 87 16.12 -32.30 -9.01
N CYS A 88 15.33 -32.22 -10.09
CA CYS A 88 14.52 -31.04 -10.40
C CYS A 88 13.44 -30.79 -9.34
N ALA A 89 12.80 -31.85 -8.81
CA ALA A 89 11.83 -31.72 -7.73
C ALA A 89 12.49 -31.26 -6.42
N ARG A 90 13.67 -31.80 -6.07
CA ARG A 90 14.44 -31.38 -4.88
C ARG A 90 14.91 -29.93 -5.00
N ALA A 91 15.40 -29.52 -6.17
CA ALA A 91 15.81 -28.14 -6.43
C ALA A 91 14.61 -27.17 -6.32
N SER A 92 13.46 -27.54 -6.88
CA SER A 92 12.24 -26.72 -6.81
C SER A 92 11.70 -26.60 -5.38
N VAL A 93 11.75 -27.69 -4.61
CA VAL A 93 11.35 -27.69 -3.19
C VAL A 93 12.33 -26.87 -2.35
N ALA A 94 13.63 -26.91 -2.64
CA ALA A 94 14.62 -26.11 -1.94
C ALA A 94 14.38 -24.61 -2.15
N VAL A 95 14.17 -24.17 -3.40
CA VAL A 95 13.87 -22.76 -3.72
C VAL A 95 12.56 -22.31 -3.06
N ALA A 96 11.52 -23.14 -3.11
CA ALA A 96 10.26 -22.84 -2.44
C ALA A 96 10.42 -22.76 -0.91
N SER A 97 11.27 -23.61 -0.32
CA SER A 97 11.55 -23.59 1.11
C SER A 97 12.31 -22.34 1.56
N GLU A 98 13.28 -21.88 0.77
CA GLU A 98 14.05 -20.67 1.05
C GLU A 98 13.16 -19.41 0.94
N TYR A 99 12.32 -19.34 -0.10
CA TYR A 99 11.32 -18.29 -0.25
C TYR A 99 10.38 -18.24 0.95
N MET A 100 9.83 -19.39 1.36
CA MET A 100 8.92 -19.48 2.50
C MET A 100 9.62 -19.15 3.83
N GLN A 101 10.92 -19.38 3.96
CA GLN A 101 11.70 -19.01 5.13
C GLN A 101 11.89 -17.49 5.21
N ARG A 102 12.24 -16.82 4.10
CA ARG A 102 12.32 -15.36 4.04
C ARG A 102 10.97 -14.69 4.32
N VAL A 103 9.87 -15.26 3.82
CA VAL A 103 8.51 -14.77 4.13
C VAL A 103 8.20 -14.88 5.62
N ARG A 104 8.56 -16.00 6.28
CA ARG A 104 8.39 -16.17 7.74
C ARG A 104 9.23 -15.18 8.54
N GLU A 105 10.43 -14.87 8.07
CA GLU A 105 11.34 -13.92 8.72
C GLU A 105 10.79 -12.49 8.65
N VAL A 106 10.30 -12.07 7.49
CA VAL A 106 9.60 -10.78 7.30
C VAL A 106 8.30 -10.73 8.11
N GLU A 107 7.52 -11.82 8.13
CA GLU A 107 6.31 -11.92 8.96
C GLU A 107 6.64 -11.81 10.45
N GLY A 108 7.74 -12.41 10.90
CA GLY A 108 8.24 -12.29 12.28
C GLY A 108 8.64 -10.85 12.64
N GLN A 109 9.32 -10.15 11.72
CA GLN A 109 9.68 -8.74 11.89
C GLN A 109 8.46 -7.82 11.92
N LEU A 110 7.44 -8.10 11.09
CA LEU A 110 6.18 -7.34 11.12
C LEU A 110 5.39 -7.61 12.39
N ARG A 111 5.33 -8.87 12.85
CA ARG A 111 4.66 -9.24 14.10
C ARG A 111 5.32 -8.62 15.32
N SER A 112 6.66 -8.57 15.38
CA SER A 112 7.37 -7.93 16.50
C SER A 112 7.14 -6.42 16.53
N ARG A 113 7.08 -5.76 15.36
CA ARG A 113 6.68 -4.35 15.24
C ARG A 113 5.23 -4.12 15.70
N LEU A 114 4.30 -4.98 15.27
CA LEU A 114 2.89 -4.89 15.67
C LEU A 114 2.69 -5.15 17.16
N THR A 115 3.40 -6.11 17.77
CA THR A 115 3.32 -6.33 19.22
C THR A 115 3.91 -5.18 20.01
N ASN A 116 4.97 -4.54 19.51
CA ASN A 116 5.53 -3.34 20.14
C ASN A 116 4.56 -2.15 20.04
N GLU A 117 3.86 -1.99 18.92
CA GLU A 117 2.81 -0.97 18.74
C GLU A 117 1.56 -1.25 19.59
N VAL A 118 1.12 -2.51 19.68
CA VAL A 118 -0.06 -2.90 20.49
C VAL A 118 0.23 -2.83 21.99
N VAL A 119 1.45 -3.15 22.45
CA VAL A 119 1.84 -2.92 23.85
C VAL A 119 1.94 -1.43 24.17
N HIS A 120 2.31 -0.60 23.19
CA HIS A 120 2.33 0.85 23.33
C HIS A 120 0.91 1.46 23.38
N CYS A 121 -0.03 0.94 22.58
CA CYS A 121 -1.42 1.39 22.56
C CYS A 121 -2.29 0.78 23.70
N GLY A 122 -2.01 -0.44 24.15
CA GLY A 122 -2.79 -1.14 25.19
C GLY A 122 -2.63 -0.56 26.60
N MET A 123 -1.67 0.33 26.81
CA MET A 123 -1.49 1.08 28.06
C MET A 123 -2.18 2.45 28.05
N SER A 124 -2.88 2.80 26.96
CA SER A 124 -3.58 4.08 26.81
C SER A 124 -4.93 3.87 26.11
N GLY A 125 -5.93 3.38 26.83
CA GLY A 125 -7.28 3.31 26.26
C GLY A 125 -8.29 2.40 26.95
N ARG A 126 -8.75 2.78 28.14
CA ARG A 126 -10.16 2.54 28.51
C ARG A 126 -10.78 3.90 28.82
N GLY A 127 -11.81 4.25 28.04
CA GLY A 127 -12.51 5.54 28.05
C GLY A 127 -12.78 5.97 26.62
N SER A 128 -13.82 5.42 26.00
CA SER A 128 -15.10 6.11 25.80
C SER A 128 -14.97 7.42 25.02
N VAL A 129 -15.37 7.40 23.75
CA VAL A 129 -16.62 7.98 23.24
C VAL A 129 -16.52 8.01 21.72
N LEU A 130 -17.32 7.15 21.09
CA LEU A 130 -17.74 7.28 19.70
C LEU A 130 -18.82 8.36 19.65
N THR A 131 -18.47 9.59 19.27
CA THR A 131 -19.33 10.44 18.43
C THR A 131 -18.57 11.69 18.00
N ASP A 132 -18.61 11.91 16.68
CA ASP A 132 -18.50 13.23 16.07
C ASP A 132 -17.14 13.95 16.05
N ARG A 133 -16.21 13.46 15.23
CA ARG A 133 -15.01 14.21 14.81
C ARG A 133 -14.91 14.38 13.28
N SER A 134 -16.03 14.31 12.57
CA SER A 134 -16.04 14.26 11.10
C SER A 134 -16.10 15.62 10.39
N ALA A 135 -16.21 16.75 11.10
CA ALA A 135 -16.53 18.04 10.46
C ALA A 135 -15.45 19.15 10.55
N LEU A 136 -14.35 18.99 11.29
CA LEU A 136 -13.42 20.10 11.60
C LEU A 136 -11.98 19.97 11.08
N LEU A 137 -11.67 19.00 10.23
CA LEU A 137 -10.31 18.82 9.70
C LEU A 137 -10.34 18.60 8.18
N GLN A 138 -10.56 19.68 7.43
CA GLN A 138 -10.13 19.77 6.03
C GLN A 138 -8.80 20.55 5.92
N ASP A 139 -7.93 20.47 6.93
CA ASP A 139 -6.55 20.95 6.79
C ASP A 139 -5.79 19.87 5.99
N ARG A 140 -5.68 20.09 4.66
CA ARG A 140 -4.94 19.20 3.74
C ARG A 140 -3.49 19.08 4.19
N ASP A 141 -3.00 17.85 4.40
CA ASP A 141 -1.59 17.61 4.70
C ASP A 141 -0.79 17.70 3.40
N GLY A 142 0.50 18.04 3.50
CA GLY A 142 1.40 18.01 2.34
C GLY A 142 1.52 16.62 1.70
N ALA A 143 1.15 15.55 2.41
CA ALA A 143 0.98 14.22 1.82
C ALA A 143 -0.23 14.15 0.86
N ASP A 144 -1.33 14.82 1.21
CA ASP A 144 -2.52 14.90 0.34
C ASP A 144 -2.19 15.66 -0.94
N ASP A 145 -1.38 16.72 -0.85
CA ASP A 145 -0.94 17.48 -2.02
C ASP A 145 -0.04 16.66 -2.96
N LEU A 146 0.86 15.83 -2.43
CA LEU A 146 1.68 14.92 -3.23
C LEU A 146 0.81 13.90 -3.97
N LEU A 147 -0.13 13.26 -3.26
CA LEU A 147 -1.04 12.27 -3.84
C LEU A 147 -2.00 12.90 -4.86
N LEU A 148 -2.48 14.13 -4.61
CA LEU A 148 -3.31 14.87 -5.55
C LEU A 148 -2.54 15.25 -6.82
N CYS A 149 -1.26 15.63 -6.70
CA CYS A 149 -0.40 15.88 -7.85
C CYS A 149 -0.26 14.64 -8.73
N GLU A 150 0.08 13.50 -8.13
CA GLU A 150 0.20 12.22 -8.84
C GLU A 150 -1.13 11.81 -9.50
N LYS A 151 -2.23 11.89 -8.75
CA LYS A 151 -3.57 11.59 -9.26
C LYS A 151 -3.93 12.42 -10.49
N ARG A 152 -3.66 13.74 -10.47
CA ARG A 152 -3.91 14.61 -11.63
C ARG A 152 -3.13 14.14 -12.85
N GLN A 153 -1.86 13.80 -12.68
CA GLN A 153 -1.01 13.35 -13.78
C GLN A 153 -1.45 11.99 -14.33
N LEU A 154 -1.85 11.04 -13.47
CA LEU A 154 -2.39 9.75 -13.88
C LEU A 154 -3.72 9.88 -14.62
N ILE A 155 -4.59 10.80 -14.20
CA ILE A 155 -5.86 11.08 -14.89
C ILE A 155 -5.60 11.62 -16.30
N GLN A 156 -4.68 12.58 -16.45
CA GLN A 156 -4.30 13.09 -17.77
C GLN A 156 -3.78 11.96 -18.67
N LEU A 157 -2.85 11.16 -18.15
CA LEU A 157 -2.27 10.04 -18.90
C LEU A 157 -3.34 9.02 -19.32
N LYS A 158 -4.27 8.70 -18.41
CA LYS A 158 -5.41 7.83 -18.68
C LYS A 158 -6.26 8.36 -19.84
N GLN A 159 -6.62 9.64 -19.81
CA GLN A 159 -7.42 10.27 -20.87
C GLN A 159 -6.72 10.16 -22.24
N TYR A 160 -5.41 10.40 -22.29
CA TYR A 160 -4.64 10.27 -23.52
C TYR A 160 -4.60 8.82 -24.03
N LEU A 161 -4.35 7.84 -23.16
CA LEU A 161 -4.32 6.42 -23.53
C LEU A 161 -5.69 5.92 -24.00
N GLU A 162 -6.76 6.33 -23.34
CA GLU A 162 -8.14 6.03 -23.76
C GLU A 162 -8.46 6.63 -25.13
N GLY A 163 -8.01 7.86 -25.40
CA GLY A 163 -8.13 8.49 -26.71
C GLY A 163 -7.37 7.73 -27.81
N ALA A 164 -6.13 7.30 -27.52
CA ALA A 164 -5.36 6.49 -28.46
C ALA A 164 -6.02 5.12 -28.72
N LEU A 165 -6.61 4.49 -27.69
CA LEU A 165 -7.36 3.25 -27.84
C LEU A 165 -8.58 3.43 -28.75
N ARG A 166 -9.36 4.50 -28.56
CA ARG A 166 -10.49 4.83 -29.45
C ARG A 166 -10.05 4.95 -30.89
N ASN A 167 -8.98 5.71 -31.15
CA ASN A 167 -8.43 5.86 -32.50
C ASN A 167 -8.00 4.52 -33.13
N THR A 168 -7.47 3.58 -32.34
CA THR A 168 -7.13 2.23 -32.85
C THR A 168 -8.36 1.39 -33.15
N LEU A 169 -9.40 1.48 -32.31
CA LEU A 169 -10.65 0.76 -32.51
C LEU A 169 -11.39 1.28 -33.76
N ASP A 170 -11.36 2.59 -34.01
CA ASP A 170 -11.96 3.19 -35.21
C ASP A 170 -11.21 2.79 -36.50
N GLN A 171 -9.92 2.47 -36.39
CA GLN A 171 -9.08 2.12 -37.54
C GLN A 171 -9.08 0.62 -37.88
N LEU A 172 -9.43 -0.24 -36.93
CA LEU A 172 -9.52 -1.69 -37.14
C LEU A 172 -10.52 -2.05 -38.28
N PRO A 173 -11.75 -1.51 -38.29
CA PRO A 173 -12.71 -1.78 -39.36
C PRO A 173 -12.22 -1.28 -40.73
N THR A 174 -11.59 -0.11 -40.78
CA THR A 174 -11.05 0.47 -42.02
C THR A 174 -9.96 -0.40 -42.62
N LEU A 175 -9.06 -0.93 -41.78
CA LEU A 175 -8.03 -1.90 -42.21
C LEU A 175 -8.66 -3.23 -42.64
N GLY A 176 -9.67 -3.72 -41.92
CA GLY A 176 -10.40 -4.93 -42.29
C GLY A 176 -11.10 -4.81 -43.64
N GLN A 177 -11.76 -3.69 -43.89
CA GLN A 177 -12.42 -3.40 -45.16
C GLN A 177 -11.40 -3.27 -46.30
N SER A 178 -10.29 -2.58 -46.06
CA SER A 178 -9.20 -2.47 -47.04
C SER A 178 -8.58 -3.83 -47.37
N SER A 179 -8.36 -4.69 -46.37
CA SER A 179 -7.87 -6.06 -46.59
C SER A 179 -8.85 -6.88 -47.42
N LYS A 180 -10.15 -6.74 -47.17
CA LYS A 180 -11.19 -7.43 -47.93
C LYS A 180 -11.20 -6.97 -49.38
N GLN A 181 -11.19 -5.66 -49.62
CA GLN A 181 -11.14 -5.08 -50.98
C GLN A 181 -9.91 -5.50 -51.77
N LEU A 182 -8.74 -5.62 -51.11
CA LEU A 182 -7.53 -6.13 -51.74
C LEU A 182 -7.64 -7.61 -52.12
N LEU A 183 -8.23 -8.44 -51.24
CA LEU A 183 -8.46 -9.85 -51.53
C LEU A 183 -9.45 -10.03 -52.69
N ASP A 184 -10.52 -9.23 -52.70
CA ASP A 184 -11.53 -9.24 -53.75
C ASP A 184 -10.88 -8.86 -55.11
N CYS A 185 -10.17 -7.72 -55.21
CA CYS A 185 -9.43 -7.34 -56.44
C CYS A 185 -8.38 -8.39 -56.82
N ALA A 186 -7.66 -8.99 -55.87
CA ALA A 186 -6.69 -10.05 -56.17
C ALA A 186 -7.37 -11.32 -56.74
N SER A 187 -8.53 -11.70 -56.19
CA SER A 187 -9.30 -12.87 -56.64
C SER A 187 -9.89 -12.67 -58.05
N GLU A 188 -10.47 -11.50 -58.32
CA GLU A 188 -10.94 -11.13 -59.65
C GLU A 188 -9.79 -11.14 -60.66
N ARG A 189 -8.62 -10.65 -60.26
CA ARG A 189 -7.44 -10.60 -61.13
C ARG A 189 -6.89 -11.99 -61.44
N ALA A 190 -6.88 -12.90 -60.46
CA ALA A 190 -6.52 -14.30 -60.68
C ALA A 190 -7.46 -14.96 -61.69
N GLN A 191 -8.78 -14.77 -61.55
CA GLN A 191 -9.78 -15.31 -62.48
C GLN A 191 -9.63 -14.77 -63.90
N VAL A 192 -9.38 -13.46 -64.07
CA VAL A 192 -9.19 -12.88 -65.42
C VAL A 192 -7.87 -13.34 -66.05
N LEU A 193 -6.83 -13.62 -65.26
CA LEU A 193 -5.58 -14.20 -65.78
C LEU A 193 -5.77 -15.66 -66.24
N GLU A 194 -6.62 -16.44 -65.58
CA GLU A 194 -6.99 -17.79 -66.02
C GLU A 194 -7.79 -17.80 -67.33
N LEU A 195 -8.61 -16.77 -67.57
CA LEU A 195 -9.41 -16.61 -68.78
C LEU A 195 -8.64 -16.02 -69.98
N LEU A 196 -7.42 -15.52 -69.76
CA LEU A 196 -6.60 -14.97 -70.83
C LEU A 196 -6.07 -16.12 -71.71
N PRO A 197 -6.30 -16.11 -73.04
CA PRO A 197 -5.78 -17.15 -73.92
C PRO A 197 -4.27 -17.22 -73.77
N HIS A 198 -3.76 -18.37 -73.32
CA HIS A 198 -2.34 -18.65 -73.37
C HIS A 198 -2.02 -18.85 -74.85
N SER A 199 -1.63 -17.78 -75.53
CA SER A 199 -1.14 -17.82 -76.90
C SER A 199 0.12 -18.68 -76.94
N SER A 200 -0.07 -19.99 -77.06
CA SER A 200 0.89 -20.93 -77.58
C SER A 200 1.12 -20.56 -79.04
N SER A 201 2.07 -19.66 -79.28
CA SER A 201 2.64 -19.48 -80.60
C SER A 201 4.14 -19.61 -80.51
N ALA A 202 4.61 -20.69 -81.14
CA ALA A 202 6.01 -20.96 -81.38
C ALA A 202 6.60 -19.90 -82.32
N GLY A 203 7.74 -19.34 -81.92
CA GLY A 203 8.70 -18.68 -82.83
C GLY A 203 8.52 -17.18 -83.06
N GLY A 204 9.64 -16.46 -83.01
CA GLY A 204 9.81 -15.19 -83.74
C GLY A 204 10.05 -13.93 -82.91
N HIS A 205 11.33 -13.66 -82.64
CA HIS A 205 12.01 -12.35 -82.53
C HIS A 205 11.49 -11.18 -81.65
N CYS A 206 12.47 -10.57 -80.96
CA CYS A 206 12.43 -9.33 -80.19
C CYS A 206 11.57 -8.19 -80.76
N SER A 207 10.87 -7.45 -79.89
CA SER A 207 10.99 -5.99 -79.85
C SER A 207 10.33 -5.31 -78.63
N THR A 208 11.18 -4.54 -77.95
CA THR A 208 10.94 -3.23 -77.32
C THR A 208 9.98 -3.13 -76.13
N ALA A 209 10.58 -2.79 -74.98
CA ALA A 209 9.93 -2.25 -73.80
C ALA A 209 9.08 -1.02 -74.15
N GLN A 210 7.78 -1.24 -74.40
CA GLN A 210 6.79 -0.19 -74.41
C GLN A 210 6.42 0.17 -72.97
N THR A 211 6.75 1.40 -72.60
CA THR A 211 6.23 2.12 -71.44
C THR A 211 4.69 2.10 -71.47
N CYS A 212 4.09 1.13 -70.78
CA CYS A 212 2.64 1.05 -70.65
C CYS A 212 2.15 2.02 -69.56
N THR A 213 1.92 3.28 -69.94
CA THR A 213 1.16 4.26 -69.15
C THR A 213 -0.31 4.36 -69.61
N LYS A 214 -0.76 3.51 -70.53
CA LYS A 214 -2.15 3.45 -70.97
C LYS A 214 -2.89 2.32 -70.25
N THR A 215 -3.89 2.70 -69.46
CA THR A 215 -4.83 1.81 -68.78
C THR A 215 -5.61 0.99 -69.82
N ASN A 216 -5.18 -0.26 -70.02
CA ASN A 216 -5.92 -1.24 -70.81
C ASN A 216 -6.94 -1.96 -69.90
N PRO A 217 -8.22 -2.06 -70.27
CA PRO A 217 -9.23 -2.77 -69.49
C PRO A 217 -8.95 -4.28 -69.35
N VAL A 218 -8.08 -4.83 -70.20
CA VAL A 218 -7.65 -6.24 -70.20
C VAL A 218 -6.24 -6.42 -69.58
N GLY A 219 -5.57 -5.31 -69.24
CA GLY A 219 -4.22 -5.34 -68.67
C GLY A 219 -4.19 -5.75 -67.19
N PRO A 220 -3.03 -6.20 -66.66
CA PRO A 220 -2.87 -6.59 -65.26
C PRO A 220 -3.08 -5.46 -64.24
N PHE A 221 -3.24 -4.21 -64.69
CA PHE A 221 -3.40 -3.03 -63.84
C PHE A 221 -4.61 -2.19 -64.30
N THR A 222 -5.74 -2.33 -63.61
CA THR A 222 -6.98 -1.56 -63.86
C THR A 222 -7.04 -0.31 -62.98
N PRO A 223 -7.79 0.73 -63.38
CA PRO A 223 -7.95 1.94 -62.55
C PRO A 223 -8.62 1.63 -61.19
N GLU A 224 -9.50 0.65 -61.10
CA GLU A 224 -10.14 0.23 -59.85
C GLU A 224 -9.12 -0.40 -58.90
N CYS A 225 -8.27 -1.30 -59.39
CA CYS A 225 -7.22 -1.90 -58.56
C CYS A 225 -6.14 -0.86 -58.16
N LYS A 226 -5.88 0.16 -59.00
CA LYS A 226 -5.06 1.31 -58.60
C LYS A 226 -5.68 2.06 -57.42
N GLN A 227 -6.99 2.35 -57.48
CA GLN A 227 -7.71 3.04 -56.40
C GLN A 227 -7.73 2.24 -55.10
N VAL A 228 -7.93 0.92 -55.17
CA VAL A 228 -7.89 0.02 -54.00
C VAL A 228 -6.48 -0.06 -53.39
N LEU A 229 -5.43 -0.08 -54.21
CA LEU A 229 -4.05 -0.04 -53.74
C LEU A 229 -3.72 1.30 -53.05
N GLU A 230 -4.16 2.43 -53.61
CA GLU A 230 -3.94 3.76 -53.04
C GLU A 230 -4.71 3.97 -51.72
N SER A 231 -5.97 3.51 -51.65
CA SER A 231 -6.77 3.58 -50.42
C SER A 231 -6.21 2.68 -49.32
N SER A 232 -5.74 1.48 -49.68
CA SER A 232 -5.06 0.56 -48.76
C SER A 232 -3.73 1.12 -48.25
N CYS A 233 -2.90 1.67 -49.15
CA CYS A 233 -1.65 2.32 -48.79
C CYS A 233 -1.89 3.45 -47.77
N SER A 234 -2.93 4.26 -48.00
CA SER A 234 -3.34 5.33 -47.08
C SER A 234 -3.79 4.79 -45.71
N ALA A 235 -4.61 3.74 -45.66
CA ALA A 235 -5.03 3.10 -44.42
C ALA A 235 -3.86 2.48 -43.62
N VAL A 236 -2.92 1.83 -44.32
CA VAL A 236 -1.69 1.27 -43.71
C VAL A 236 -0.80 2.38 -43.16
N ASN A 237 -0.66 3.50 -43.87
CA ASN A 237 0.10 4.65 -43.40
C ASN A 237 -0.52 5.29 -42.15
N GLN A 238 -1.85 5.44 -42.10
CA GLN A 238 -2.56 5.89 -40.90
C GLN A 238 -2.35 4.94 -39.71
N SER A 239 -2.47 3.63 -39.93
CA SER A 239 -2.17 2.61 -38.92
C SER A 239 -0.73 2.67 -38.42
N ARG A 240 0.23 2.90 -39.33
CA ARG A 240 1.65 3.07 -38.99
C ARG A 240 1.86 4.29 -38.10
N GLN A 241 1.25 5.43 -38.44
CA GLN A 241 1.36 6.65 -37.65
C GLN A 241 0.76 6.47 -36.25
N LEU A 242 -0.40 5.82 -36.14
CA LEU A 242 -1.01 5.52 -34.85
C LEU A 242 -0.12 4.64 -33.97
N ARG A 243 0.51 3.61 -34.54
CA ARG A 243 1.46 2.77 -33.80
C ARG A 243 2.69 3.53 -33.32
N ILE A 244 3.20 4.49 -34.11
CA ILE A 244 4.32 5.35 -33.71
C ILE A 244 3.89 6.26 -32.55
N ASN A 245 2.73 6.92 -32.69
CA ASN A 245 2.19 7.79 -31.66
C ASN A 245 1.96 7.03 -30.35
N ILE A 246 1.37 5.83 -30.41
CA ILE A 246 1.14 4.97 -29.23
C ILE A 246 2.46 4.58 -28.57
N ARG A 247 3.48 4.21 -29.34
CA ARG A 247 4.81 3.90 -28.80
C ARG A 247 5.42 5.09 -28.09
N GLN A 248 5.36 6.27 -28.70
CA GLN A 248 5.86 7.51 -28.07
C GLN A 248 5.11 7.80 -26.76
N MET A 249 3.77 7.71 -26.78
CA MET A 249 2.95 7.93 -25.59
C MET A 249 3.27 6.92 -24.47
N LEU A 250 3.45 5.64 -24.81
CA LEU A 250 3.79 4.63 -23.83
C LEU A 250 5.19 4.88 -23.23
N THR A 251 6.16 5.30 -24.04
CA THR A 251 7.48 5.69 -23.56
C THR A 251 7.40 6.90 -22.61
N SER A 252 6.63 7.92 -22.95
CA SER A 252 6.39 9.09 -22.09
C SER A 252 5.63 8.73 -20.81
N ALA A 253 4.70 7.76 -20.89
CA ALA A 253 3.99 7.22 -19.72
C ALA A 253 4.96 6.57 -18.74
N ILE A 254 5.82 5.68 -19.25
CA ILE A 254 6.82 4.96 -18.46
C ILE A 254 7.82 5.94 -17.85
N SER A 255 8.32 6.92 -18.61
CA SER A 255 9.27 7.92 -18.07
C SER A 255 8.64 8.78 -16.97
N ARG A 256 7.38 9.18 -17.14
CA ARG A 256 6.63 9.91 -16.11
C ARG A 256 6.39 9.06 -14.87
N GLN A 257 6.02 7.80 -15.05
CA GLN A 257 5.81 6.88 -13.94
C GLN A 257 7.11 6.65 -13.15
N SER A 258 8.22 6.43 -13.85
CA SER A 258 9.55 6.23 -13.25
C SER A 258 10.13 7.46 -12.56
N THR A 259 9.58 8.66 -12.80
CA THR A 259 10.06 9.91 -12.17
C THR A 259 9.13 10.38 -11.06
N VAL A 260 7.82 10.24 -11.25
CA VAL A 260 6.80 10.72 -10.31
C VAL A 260 6.62 9.75 -9.15
N HIS A 261 6.58 8.43 -9.39
CA HIS A 261 6.35 7.47 -8.30
C HIS A 261 7.45 7.53 -7.23
N PRO A 262 8.76 7.49 -7.57
CA PRO A 262 9.80 7.55 -6.55
C PRO A 262 9.80 8.87 -5.76
N THR A 263 9.45 9.99 -6.41
CA THR A 263 9.42 11.29 -5.73
C THR A 263 8.26 11.42 -4.75
N VAL A 264 7.10 10.86 -5.09
CA VAL A 264 5.95 10.74 -4.17
C VAL A 264 6.30 9.80 -3.02
N ASP A 265 6.83 8.61 -3.33
CA ASP A 265 7.23 7.62 -2.32
C ASP A 265 8.27 8.19 -1.34
N ASP A 266 9.31 8.84 -1.85
CA ASP A 266 10.32 9.53 -1.02
C ASP A 266 9.69 10.61 -0.13
N GLY A 267 8.74 11.37 -0.69
CA GLY A 267 7.99 12.40 0.03
C GLY A 267 7.16 11.79 1.17
N LEU A 268 6.46 10.70 0.90
CA LEU A 268 5.65 9.97 1.89
C LEU A 268 6.53 9.34 2.96
N VAL A 269 7.65 8.71 2.60
CA VAL A 269 8.62 8.14 3.55
C VAL A 269 9.16 9.22 4.47
N LYS A 270 9.51 10.41 3.94
CA LYS A 270 9.94 11.56 4.76
C LYS A 270 8.83 12.03 5.71
N LYS A 271 7.57 12.06 5.27
CA LYS A 271 6.43 12.44 6.11
C LYS A 271 6.15 11.41 7.21
N ILE A 272 6.26 10.13 6.90
CA ILE A 272 6.15 9.03 7.88
C ILE A 272 7.27 9.15 8.91
N ALA A 273 8.52 9.35 8.47
CA ALA A 273 9.65 9.55 9.38
C ALA A 273 9.46 10.78 10.29
N GLY A 274 8.96 11.89 9.73
CA GLY A 274 8.61 13.09 10.50
C GLY A 274 7.52 12.81 11.55
N THR A 275 6.50 12.02 11.19
CA THR A 275 5.41 11.63 12.10
C THR A 275 5.92 10.76 13.25
N ILE A 276 6.78 9.79 12.95
CA ILE A 276 7.40 8.92 13.96
C ILE A 276 8.25 9.74 14.93
N SER A 277 9.10 10.65 14.40
CA SER A 277 9.92 11.54 15.24
C SER A 277 9.06 12.43 16.13
N LEU A 278 7.97 12.98 15.60
CA LEU A 278 7.03 13.79 16.36
C LEU A 278 6.36 12.98 17.47
N GLN A 279 5.90 11.76 17.18
CA GLN A 279 5.30 10.87 18.18
C GLN A 279 6.28 10.55 19.31
N GLN A 280 7.55 10.28 18.98
CA GLN A 280 8.60 10.07 19.98
C GLN A 280 8.80 11.30 20.86
N ASN A 281 8.88 12.50 20.26
CA ASN A 281 9.03 13.76 21.00
C ASN A 281 7.83 14.02 21.92
N LEU A 282 6.60 13.82 21.45
CA LEU A 282 5.40 13.94 22.28
C LEU A 282 5.40 12.95 23.45
N THR A 283 5.86 11.72 23.20
CA THR A 283 5.98 10.69 24.24
C THR A 283 6.99 11.13 25.31
N LEU A 284 8.16 11.61 24.89
CA LEU A 284 9.20 12.12 25.80
C LEU A 284 8.72 13.34 26.59
N MET A 285 8.09 14.32 25.95
CA MET A 285 7.52 15.49 26.62
C MET A 285 6.43 15.07 27.60
N SER A 286 5.54 14.14 27.24
CA SER A 286 4.51 13.64 28.14
C SER A 286 5.11 12.97 29.39
N ALA A 287 6.20 12.21 29.22
CA ALA A 287 6.90 11.55 30.31
C ALA A 287 7.60 12.55 31.23
N ALA A 288 8.30 13.55 30.66
CA ALA A 288 8.93 14.63 31.41
C ALA A 288 7.89 15.41 32.24
N THR A 289 6.73 15.71 31.65
CA THR A 289 5.64 16.41 32.35
C THR A 289 5.04 15.57 33.48
N ARG A 290 4.84 14.26 33.27
CA ARG A 290 4.44 13.33 34.35
C ARG A 290 5.46 13.34 35.49
N GLN A 291 6.74 13.29 35.18
CA GLN A 291 7.80 13.35 36.20
C GLN A 291 7.77 14.67 36.98
N ALA A 292 7.57 15.81 36.31
CA ALA A 292 7.45 17.11 36.95
C ALA A 292 6.22 17.17 37.90
N MET A 293 5.07 16.62 37.48
CA MET A 293 3.89 16.51 38.33
C MET A 293 4.17 15.66 39.58
N PHE A 294 4.81 14.50 39.46
CA PHE A 294 5.14 13.67 40.61
C PHE A 294 6.11 14.34 41.58
N ARG A 295 7.11 15.08 41.07
CA ARG A 295 8.02 15.88 41.91
C ARG A 295 7.24 16.94 42.69
N LYS A 296 6.41 17.73 42.01
CA LYS A 296 5.57 18.76 42.65
C LYS A 296 4.59 18.18 43.65
N GLN A 297 3.97 17.02 43.36
CA GLN A 297 3.09 16.34 44.30
C GLN A 297 3.82 15.88 45.56
N ARG A 298 5.07 15.39 45.42
CA ARG A 298 5.91 15.04 46.57
C ARG A 298 6.23 16.26 47.42
N ASP A 299 6.59 17.38 46.81
CA ASP A 299 6.86 18.63 47.52
C ASP A 299 5.62 19.10 48.31
N ILE A 300 4.43 19.04 47.69
CA ILE A 300 3.16 19.36 48.37
C ILE A 300 2.93 18.43 49.57
N ASN A 301 3.18 17.13 49.42
CA ASN A 301 3.02 16.17 50.51
C ASN A 301 3.99 16.46 51.66
N CYS A 302 5.24 16.82 51.37
CA CYS A 302 6.22 17.23 52.38
C CYS A 302 5.80 18.50 53.11
N ILE A 303 5.34 19.54 52.38
CA ILE A 303 4.83 20.78 52.98
C ILE A 303 3.63 20.49 53.88
N ARG A 304 2.69 19.66 53.41
CA ARG A 304 1.50 19.26 54.18
C ARG A 304 1.88 18.51 55.45
N HIS A 305 2.82 17.58 55.36
CA HIS A 305 3.30 16.83 56.52
C HIS A 305 3.95 17.76 57.56
N SER A 306 4.85 18.65 57.13
CA SER A 306 5.48 19.64 58.02
C SER A 306 4.46 20.62 58.62
N HIS A 307 3.46 21.05 57.86
CA HIS A 307 2.40 21.91 58.36
C HIS A 307 1.56 21.21 59.44
N GLY A 308 1.13 19.96 59.22
CA GLY A 308 0.39 19.18 60.21
C GLY A 308 1.19 18.93 61.49
N ARG A 309 2.50 18.68 61.38
CA ARG A 309 3.38 18.57 62.56
C ARG A 309 3.48 19.86 63.37
N LEU A 310 3.47 21.02 62.70
CA LEU A 310 3.53 22.33 63.36
C LEU A 310 2.18 22.77 63.94
N GLN A 311 1.07 22.30 63.37
CA GLN A 311 -0.28 22.64 63.83
C GLN A 311 -0.63 21.93 65.14
N GLY A 312 -0.02 20.78 65.42
CA GLY A 312 -0.26 20.02 66.65
C GLY A 312 -1.66 19.39 66.69
N PRO A 313 -2.13 18.94 67.86
CA PRO A 313 -3.47 18.37 68.00
C PRO A 313 -4.54 19.40 67.64
N GLU A 314 -5.29 19.14 66.55
CA GLU A 314 -6.32 20.05 66.05
C GLU A 314 -7.60 20.01 66.91
N HIS A 315 -7.81 18.93 67.65
CA HIS A 315 -8.95 18.81 68.55
C HIS A 315 -8.50 18.61 70.01
N SER A 316 -9.22 19.26 70.94
CA SER A 316 -9.05 19.09 72.38
C SER A 316 -9.24 17.65 72.89
N ARG A 317 -9.80 16.76 72.05
CA ARG A 317 -9.94 15.32 72.32
C ARG A 317 -8.65 14.53 72.04
N ASP A 318 -7.74 15.08 71.24
CA ASP A 318 -6.47 14.43 70.86
C ASP A 318 -5.37 14.61 71.93
N VAL A 319 -5.66 15.39 72.98
CA VAL A 319 -4.78 15.59 74.13
C VAL A 319 -5.05 14.48 75.15
N LEU A 320 -4.23 13.42 75.12
CA LEU A 320 -4.45 12.20 75.92
C LEU A 320 -4.21 12.34 77.44
N SER A 321 -3.74 13.50 77.93
CA SER A 321 -3.33 13.63 79.33
C SER A 321 -3.73 14.96 79.96
N ARG A 322 -4.79 14.94 80.79
CA ARG A 322 -5.09 15.79 81.97
C ARG A 322 -4.95 17.33 81.93
N GLU A 323 -4.52 17.94 80.83
CA GLU A 323 -4.32 19.40 80.68
C GLU A 323 -5.32 19.96 79.67
N LYS A 324 -6.56 20.11 80.11
CA LYS A 324 -7.53 20.91 79.34
C LYS A 324 -7.04 22.36 79.34
N LEU A 325 -6.83 22.95 78.15
CA LEU A 325 -6.46 24.36 77.96
C LEU A 325 -7.46 25.35 78.62
N ASN A 326 -8.66 24.87 78.96
CA ASN A 326 -9.72 25.63 79.63
C ASN A 326 -9.57 25.70 81.17
N ARG A 327 -8.52 25.11 81.76
CA ARG A 327 -8.28 25.24 83.20
C ARG A 327 -7.89 26.69 83.54
N PRO A 328 -8.44 27.29 84.62
CA PRO A 328 -8.10 28.66 85.03
C PRO A 328 -6.58 28.89 85.19
N LEU A 329 -5.86 27.88 85.67
CA LEU A 329 -4.41 27.88 85.81
C LEU A 329 -3.68 28.05 84.46
N VAL A 330 -4.13 27.37 83.41
CA VAL A 330 -3.53 27.46 82.06
C VAL A 330 -3.82 28.83 81.44
N GLN A 331 -5.01 29.39 81.68
CA GLN A 331 -5.35 30.75 81.25
C GLN A 331 -4.51 31.82 81.97
N ALA A 332 -4.12 31.59 83.23
CA ALA A 332 -3.18 32.45 83.93
C ALA A 332 -1.78 32.38 83.31
N TYR A 333 -1.29 31.18 82.95
CA TYR A 333 -0.03 31.01 82.23
C TYR A 333 -0.03 31.65 80.84
N GLN A 334 -1.14 31.60 80.11
CA GLN A 334 -1.29 32.27 78.81
C GLN A 334 -1.31 33.80 78.90
N ARG A 335 -1.60 34.36 80.08
CA ARG A 335 -1.61 35.81 80.32
C ARG A 335 -0.25 36.35 80.77
N HIS A 336 0.72 35.48 81.09
CA HIS A 336 2.05 35.92 81.47
C HIS A 336 2.86 36.37 80.24
N PRO A 337 3.56 37.52 80.26
CA PRO A 337 4.37 37.98 79.13
C PRO A 337 5.51 37.00 78.78
N GLY A 338 5.93 36.15 79.71
CA GLY A 338 6.90 35.07 79.47
C GLY A 338 6.39 33.91 78.60
N THR A 339 5.09 33.83 78.31
CA THR A 339 4.53 32.89 77.31
C THR A 339 4.38 33.50 75.92
N GLN A 340 4.66 34.80 75.74
CA GLN A 340 4.87 35.45 74.44
C GLN A 340 6.31 35.24 73.95
N LEU A 341 6.76 33.99 73.96
CA LEU A 341 8.10 33.64 73.53
C LEU A 341 8.28 33.98 72.03
N PRO A 342 9.38 34.66 71.64
CA PRO A 342 9.64 34.97 70.24
C PRO A 342 9.64 33.70 69.37
N GLU A 343 10.09 32.57 69.92
CA GLU A 343 10.06 31.25 69.28
C GLU A 343 8.65 30.82 68.89
N ALA A 344 7.65 31.05 69.75
CA ALA A 344 6.24 30.74 69.46
C ALA A 344 5.69 31.64 68.34
N ALA A 345 6.05 32.92 68.33
CA ALA A 345 5.70 33.83 67.25
C ALA A 345 6.37 33.42 65.91
N HIS A 346 7.61 32.92 65.96
CA HIS A 346 8.30 32.37 64.79
C HIS A 346 7.63 31.10 64.27
N LEU A 347 7.17 30.20 65.14
CA LEU A 347 6.43 28.98 64.75
C LEU A 347 5.08 29.31 64.11
N ILE A 348 4.31 30.25 64.68
CA ILE A 348 3.03 30.71 64.10
C ILE A 348 3.28 31.34 62.72
N ARG A 349 4.30 32.20 62.59
CA ARG A 349 4.68 32.82 61.32
C ARG A 349 5.11 31.77 60.29
N GLY A 350 5.92 30.79 60.71
CA GLY A 350 6.35 29.66 59.86
C GLY A 350 5.19 28.79 59.39
N SER A 351 4.24 28.49 60.27
CA SER A 351 3.01 27.75 59.94
C SER A 351 2.15 28.49 58.91
N ALA A 352 1.99 29.81 59.07
CA ALA A 352 1.27 30.64 58.10
C ALA A 352 1.96 30.66 56.72
N VAL A 353 3.29 30.72 56.68
CA VAL A 353 4.07 30.63 55.43
C VAL A 353 3.89 29.27 54.76
N LEU A 354 3.93 28.18 55.51
CA LEU A 354 3.71 26.82 54.97
C LEU A 354 2.29 26.65 54.42
N LYS A 355 1.27 27.21 55.08
CA LYS A 355 -0.12 27.19 54.59
C LYS A 355 -0.27 27.94 53.26
N ARG A 356 0.34 29.13 53.15
CA ARG A 356 0.38 29.90 51.88
C ARG A 356 1.14 29.16 50.79
N ARG A 357 2.27 28.54 51.12
CA ARG A 357 3.06 27.72 50.17
C ARG A 357 2.28 26.49 49.71
N HIS A 358 1.60 25.78 50.61
CA HIS A 358 0.78 24.62 50.28
C HIS A 358 -0.34 24.98 49.29
N THR A 359 -1.11 26.02 49.60
CA THR A 359 -2.20 26.50 48.73
C THR A 359 -1.69 27.00 47.38
N SER A 360 -0.58 27.75 47.35
CA SER A 360 0.06 28.18 46.09
C SER A 360 0.53 26.99 45.25
N SER A 361 1.25 26.03 45.85
CA SER A 361 1.77 24.86 45.15
C SER A 361 0.66 23.93 44.66
N GLN A 362 -0.45 23.81 45.39
CA GLN A 362 -1.66 23.12 44.91
C GLN A 362 -2.26 23.82 43.68
N GLY A 363 -2.32 25.15 43.70
CA GLY A 363 -2.77 25.95 42.55
C GLY A 363 -1.87 25.79 41.33
N GLU A 364 -0.55 25.77 41.51
CA GLU A 364 0.43 25.51 40.45
C GLU A 364 0.28 24.09 39.85
N LEU A 365 0.12 23.07 40.70
CA LEU A 365 -0.11 21.70 40.23
C LEU A 365 -1.41 21.60 39.42
N ALA A 366 -2.50 22.24 39.87
CA ALA A 366 -3.76 22.27 39.15
C ALA A 366 -3.67 23.03 37.82
N ARG A 367 -2.81 24.07 37.73
CA ARG A 367 -2.51 24.74 36.45
C ARG A 367 -1.74 23.83 35.51
N LEU A 368 -0.73 23.12 36.03
CA LEU A 368 0.06 22.16 35.25
C LEU A 368 -0.82 21.03 34.71
N GLN A 369 -1.68 20.44 35.55
CA GLN A 369 -2.64 19.40 35.14
C GLN A 369 -3.60 19.89 34.04
N ARG A 370 -4.14 21.11 34.17
CA ARG A 370 -5.00 21.71 33.14
C ARG A 370 -4.25 21.96 31.84
N ALA A 371 -3.01 22.47 31.92
CA ALA A 371 -2.17 22.65 30.74
C ALA A 371 -1.92 21.31 30.02
N CYS A 372 -1.65 20.22 30.76
CA CYS A 372 -1.49 18.89 30.17
C CYS A 372 -2.74 18.39 29.44
N LEU A 373 -3.92 18.63 30.01
CA LEU A 373 -5.19 18.24 29.40
C LEU A 373 -5.47 19.02 28.10
N GLN A 374 -5.12 20.31 28.07
CA GLN A 374 -5.28 21.15 26.88
C GLN A 374 -4.24 20.85 25.78
N GLN A 375 -3.04 20.40 26.18
CA GLN A 375 -1.94 20.11 25.26
C GLN A 375 -2.19 18.86 24.40
N ALA A 376 -3.01 17.93 24.88
CA ALA A 376 -3.42 16.74 24.12
C ALA A 376 -4.21 17.08 22.84
N ASP A 377 -4.95 18.19 22.82
CA ASP A 377 -5.79 18.59 21.69
C ASP A 377 -5.17 19.72 20.83
N ALA A 378 -4.41 20.65 21.43
CA ALA A 378 -3.96 21.86 20.72
C ALA A 378 -2.58 21.73 20.05
N ASP A 379 -1.63 20.97 20.61
CA ASP A 379 -0.27 20.89 20.07
C ASP A 379 -0.17 20.01 18.82
N VAL A 380 -1.03 19.00 18.69
CA VAL A 380 -1.16 18.20 17.46
C VAL A 380 -1.62 19.07 16.29
N ILE A 381 -2.55 20.01 16.54
CA ILE A 381 -3.12 20.90 15.53
C ILE A 381 -2.12 22.02 15.17
N ARG A 382 -1.49 22.65 16.16
CA ARG A 382 -0.57 23.79 15.93
C ARG A 382 0.76 23.37 15.30
N MET A 383 1.28 22.19 15.63
CA MET A 383 2.54 21.69 15.09
C MET A 383 2.41 21.14 13.66
N ARG A 384 1.25 20.58 13.29
CA ARG A 384 0.95 20.23 11.88
C ARG A 384 0.94 21.48 10.99
N ARG A 385 0.40 22.60 11.48
CA ARG A 385 0.35 23.88 10.72
C ARG A 385 1.73 24.46 10.43
N LEU A 386 2.67 24.45 11.38
CA LEU A 386 3.98 25.08 11.22
C LEU A 386 5.00 24.29 10.37
N GLN A 387 4.80 22.98 10.17
CA GLN A 387 5.67 22.15 9.33
C GLN A 387 5.18 21.98 7.88
N VAL A 388 3.92 22.34 7.58
CA VAL A 388 3.35 22.28 6.23
C VAL A 388 3.92 23.38 5.31
N ASP A 389 4.22 24.57 5.85
CA ASP A 389 4.52 25.75 5.02
C ASP A 389 5.95 25.85 4.46
N ARG A 390 6.93 25.05 4.93
CA ARG A 390 8.34 25.34 4.62
C ARG A 390 9.09 24.38 3.71
N ARG A 391 8.57 23.19 3.37
CA ARG A 391 9.42 22.17 2.70
C ARG A 391 8.76 21.27 1.64
N ALA A 392 7.50 21.48 1.29
CA ALA A 392 6.76 20.50 0.48
C ALA A 392 6.21 21.07 -0.85
N MET A 393 6.77 22.14 -1.40
CA MET A 393 6.52 22.50 -2.80
C MET A 393 7.66 21.95 -3.66
N PRO A 394 7.43 20.87 -4.43
CA PRO A 394 8.37 20.48 -5.47
C PRO A 394 8.49 21.64 -6.47
N SER A 395 9.72 21.95 -6.86
CA SER A 395 10.08 22.98 -7.86
C SER A 395 9.45 22.78 -9.25
N PHE A 396 8.67 21.72 -9.46
CA PHE A 396 7.94 21.43 -10.70
C PHE A 396 6.68 22.29 -10.89
N LEU A 397 6.23 23.05 -9.89
CA LEU A 397 5.10 24.00 -10.03
C LEU A 397 5.52 25.39 -10.55
N GLN A 398 6.82 25.63 -10.77
CA GLN A 398 7.31 26.95 -11.21
C GLN A 398 7.63 27.04 -12.71
N GLN A 399 7.43 25.95 -13.48
CA GLN A 399 7.54 25.94 -14.94
C GLN A 399 6.16 25.70 -15.56
N GLY A 400 5.36 26.75 -15.59
CA GLY A 400 4.01 26.72 -16.13
C GLY A 400 3.32 28.08 -15.96
N ALA A 401 3.98 29.13 -16.43
CA ALA A 401 3.40 30.45 -16.68
C ALA A 401 3.84 30.91 -18.07
#